data_AF-A0A2E5ECR9-F1
#
_entry.id   AF-A0A2E5ECR9-F1
#
_cell.length_a   1.000
_cell.length_b   1.000
_cell.length_c   1.000
_cell.angle_alpha   90.00
_cell.angle_beta   90.00
_cell.angle_gamma   90.00
#
_symmetry.space_group_name_H-M   'P 1'
#
loop_
_entity.id
_entity.type
_entity.pdbx_description
1 polymer ?
#
loop_
_entity_poly.entity_id
_entity_poly.type
_entity_poly.pdbx_seq_one_letter_code
_entity_poly.pdbx_strand_id
1 'polypeptide(L)'
;MMFMRTLGIIALLLSAGMAIGSEIDSSMTPTESMSKAIHLLKEEARSATSEPPRWETDFFEEESLEIDPSLAAKRLFSRQDRNPQVDAYVRWQLTAVAEPDELGGSRFDRLLKQLPDLPENPLAESRTVRRFENEMNRSRPSEQNVKDAAAALKTIQTEAREKEAWAHPGRSLRYWLMQQAPTDQQRLAAALEAVESEIQAGWAVDDAVRNVDRICGELGSRSSLDEKQMEEFRKQASRLGKKERIFIQGSWNDERSFTVEVSYSTVRDYDVTRWLKLLKYGNTMR
;
A
#
# COMPACT_ATOMS: atom_id res chain seq x y z
N MET A 1 32.27 54.66 -14.33
CA MET A 1 32.01 54.47 -12.89
C MET A 1 32.16 52.99 -12.57
N MET A 2 32.58 52.66 -11.34
CA MET A 2 32.70 51.31 -10.73
C MET A 2 33.95 50.47 -11.04
N PHE A 3 35.02 50.85 -10.33
CA PHE A 3 35.87 50.07 -9.40
C PHE A 3 35.95 48.53 -9.43
N MET A 4 37.19 48.12 -9.11
CA MET A 4 37.62 47.00 -8.25
C MET A 4 37.89 45.63 -8.89
N ARG A 5 39.16 45.45 -9.25
CA ARG A 5 39.89 44.20 -9.01
C ARG A 5 40.64 44.33 -7.70
N THR A 6 40.28 43.53 -6.70
CA THR A 6 41.09 43.31 -5.51
C THR A 6 40.93 41.87 -5.06
N LEU A 7 42.06 41.16 -4.99
CA LEU A 7 42.23 39.88 -4.31
C LEU A 7 41.87 40.03 -2.82
N GLY A 8 41.11 39.08 -2.30
CA GLY A 8 40.81 38.95 -0.87
C GLY A 8 40.88 37.48 -0.45
N ILE A 9 41.91 37.14 0.31
CA ILE A 9 42.11 35.88 1.02
C ILE A 9 41.28 35.92 2.30
N ILE A 10 40.29 35.03 2.45
CA ILE A 10 39.61 34.65 3.70
C ILE A 10 38.98 33.27 3.43
N ALA A 11 38.98 32.24 4.26
CA ALA A 11 39.75 31.79 5.42
C ALA A 11 39.26 30.34 5.62
N LEU A 12 40.15 29.45 6.02
CA LEU A 12 39.80 28.12 6.50
C LEU A 12 38.67 28.18 7.54
N LEU A 13 37.57 27.49 7.27
CA LEU A 13 36.70 26.94 8.30
C LEU A 13 36.56 25.44 8.03
N LEU A 14 37.57 24.71 8.50
CA LEU A 14 37.46 23.32 8.92
C LEU A 14 36.50 23.28 10.12
N SER A 15 35.19 23.25 9.85
CA SER A 15 34.22 22.85 10.85
C SER A 15 34.03 21.34 10.72
N ALA A 16 34.50 20.65 11.75
CA ALA A 16 34.35 19.24 12.01
C ALA A 16 32.90 18.78 11.77
N GLY A 17 32.64 18.22 10.59
CA GLY A 17 31.66 17.15 10.46
C GLY A 17 32.35 15.92 11.02
N MET A 18 31.92 15.47 12.21
CA MET A 18 32.27 14.16 12.72
C MET A 18 31.91 13.14 11.65
N ALA A 19 32.91 12.73 10.86
CA ALA A 19 32.92 11.40 10.32
C ALA A 19 32.92 10.49 11.55
N ILE A 20 31.72 10.10 11.98
CA ILE A 20 31.54 8.83 12.66
C ILE A 20 31.95 7.82 11.59
N GLY A 21 33.25 7.59 11.51
CA GLY A 21 33.76 6.36 10.95
C GLY A 21 33.09 5.29 11.78
N SER A 22 32.03 4.72 11.23
CA SER A 22 31.59 3.38 11.58
C SER A 22 32.87 2.57 11.56
N GLU A 23 33.33 2.16 12.74
CA GLU A 23 34.22 1.02 12.84
C GLU A 23 33.61 -0.04 11.92
N ILE A 24 34.36 -0.39 10.88
CA ILE A 24 34.01 -1.51 10.02
C ILE A 24 34.13 -2.71 10.96
N ASP A 25 33.01 -3.05 11.58
CA ASP A 25 32.87 -4.17 12.48
C ASP A 25 33.24 -5.41 11.66
N SER A 26 34.41 -5.98 11.97
CA SER A 26 34.99 -7.04 11.19
C SER A 26 34.06 -8.26 11.20
N SER A 27 33.57 -8.62 10.01
CA SER A 27 32.89 -9.86 9.63
C SER A 27 31.56 -10.18 10.32
N MET A 28 30.55 -9.31 10.20
CA MET A 28 29.17 -9.79 10.35
C MET A 28 28.89 -10.84 9.27
N THR A 29 28.38 -12.00 9.66
CA THR A 29 27.88 -12.99 8.70
C THR A 29 26.67 -12.42 7.95
N PRO A 30 26.35 -12.90 6.73
CA PRO A 30 25.17 -12.44 6.00
C PRO A 30 23.86 -12.58 6.80
N THR A 31 23.78 -13.57 7.69
CA THR A 31 22.64 -13.77 8.58
C THR A 31 22.54 -12.71 9.68
N GLU A 32 23.68 -12.29 10.25
CA GLU A 32 23.74 -11.23 11.23
C GLU A 32 23.44 -9.87 10.59
N SER A 33 24.00 -9.59 9.42
CA SER A 33 23.70 -8.37 8.64
C SER A 33 22.20 -8.26 8.34
N MET A 34 21.59 -9.35 7.85
CA MET A 34 20.14 -9.39 7.60
C MET A 34 19.31 -9.22 8.89
N SER A 35 19.72 -9.84 9.99
CA SER A 35 18.98 -9.74 11.25
C SER A 35 19.07 -8.32 11.83
N LYS A 36 20.23 -7.67 11.68
CA LYS A 36 20.44 -6.26 12.03
C LYS A 36 19.59 -5.34 11.14
N ALA A 37 19.59 -5.54 9.82
CA ALA A 37 18.75 -4.78 8.89
C ALA A 37 17.26 -4.86 9.25
N ILE A 38 16.74 -6.06 9.48
CA ILE A 38 15.33 -6.25 9.87
C ILE A 38 15.04 -5.58 11.22
N HIS A 39 15.99 -5.63 12.16
CA HIS A 39 15.82 -4.96 13.44
C HIS A 39 15.72 -3.44 13.28
N LEU A 40 16.61 -2.83 12.51
CA LEU A 40 16.63 -1.39 12.23
C LEU A 40 15.34 -0.96 11.51
N LEU A 41 14.93 -1.67 10.45
CA LEU A 41 13.67 -1.41 9.73
C LEU A 41 12.45 -1.46 10.67
N LYS A 42 12.44 -2.38 11.64
CA LYS A 42 11.37 -2.46 12.64
C LYS A 42 11.39 -1.29 13.61
N GLU A 43 12.56 -0.86 14.06
CA GLU A 43 12.69 0.28 14.96
C GLU A 43 12.26 1.58 14.27
N GLU A 44 12.73 1.78 13.04
CA GLU A 44 12.32 2.90 12.17
C GLU A 44 10.80 2.93 12.01
N ALA A 45 10.19 1.81 11.59
CA ALA A 45 8.75 1.72 11.40
C ALA A 45 7.91 1.90 12.68
N ARG A 46 8.43 1.46 13.84
CA ARG A 46 7.72 1.59 15.12
C ARG A 46 7.83 2.99 15.71
N SER A 47 8.89 3.72 15.38
CA SER A 47 9.08 5.10 15.83
C SER A 47 8.32 6.10 14.98
N ALA A 48 8.03 5.76 13.72
CA ALA A 48 7.21 6.57 12.83
C ALA A 48 5.71 6.47 13.16
N THR A 49 5.03 7.62 13.16
CA THR A 49 3.62 7.73 13.54
C THR A 49 2.73 8.04 12.34
N SER A 50 3.07 9.06 11.55
CA SER A 50 2.20 9.62 10.51
C SER A 50 2.37 8.99 9.13
N GLU A 51 3.59 8.62 8.75
CA GLU A 51 3.92 8.11 7.42
C GLU A 51 5.02 7.06 7.49
N PRO A 52 5.14 6.17 6.50
CA PRO A 52 6.29 5.27 6.42
C PRO A 52 7.58 6.10 6.38
N PRO A 53 8.62 5.71 7.13
CA PRO A 53 9.87 6.46 7.20
C PRO A 53 10.50 6.75 5.83
N ARG A 54 10.33 5.80 4.90
CA ARG A 54 10.86 5.84 3.53
C ARG A 54 9.73 5.60 2.54
N TRP A 55 9.77 6.33 1.43
CA TRP A 55 8.80 6.25 0.33
C TRP A 55 9.27 5.35 -0.83
N GLU A 56 10.56 5.00 -0.85
CA GLU A 56 11.15 4.06 -1.81
C GLU A 56 11.87 2.93 -1.06
N THR A 57 12.23 1.87 -1.76
CA THR A 57 12.94 0.71 -1.20
C THR A 57 14.45 0.96 -1.15
N ASP A 58 14.88 2.02 -0.48
CA ASP A 58 16.26 2.55 -0.50
C ASP A 58 17.07 2.25 0.77
N PHE A 59 16.45 1.66 1.80
CA PHE A 59 17.08 1.41 3.10
C PHE A 59 18.46 0.73 2.97
N PHE A 60 18.57 -0.25 2.06
CA PHE A 60 19.79 -1.04 1.88
C PHE A 60 20.90 -0.30 1.13
N GLU A 61 20.57 0.73 0.36
CA GLU A 61 21.55 1.59 -0.30
C GLU A 61 22.22 2.54 0.70
N GLU A 62 21.46 3.04 1.67
CA GLU A 62 21.96 4.01 2.66
C GLU A 62 22.76 3.36 3.79
N GLU A 63 22.27 2.25 4.35
CA GLU A 63 22.88 1.61 5.53
C GLU A 63 24.16 0.83 5.23
N SER A 64 24.58 0.75 3.96
CA SER A 64 25.81 0.06 3.51
C SER A 64 25.95 -1.37 4.06
N LEU A 65 24.84 -2.07 4.26
CA LEU A 65 24.83 -3.45 4.76
C LEU A 65 24.99 -4.43 3.60
N GLU A 66 25.95 -5.35 3.71
CA GLU A 66 26.07 -6.46 2.76
C GLU A 66 24.98 -7.50 3.05
N ILE A 67 24.02 -7.60 2.11
CA ILE A 67 22.83 -8.43 2.24
C ILE A 67 22.83 -9.53 1.18
N ASP A 68 22.71 -10.78 1.63
CA ASP A 68 22.46 -11.93 0.77
C ASP A 68 21.02 -11.87 0.20
N PRO A 69 20.85 -11.77 -1.14
CA PRO A 69 19.54 -11.70 -1.78
C PRO A 69 18.64 -12.92 -1.53
N SER A 70 19.22 -14.11 -1.44
CA SER A 70 18.48 -15.35 -1.17
C SER A 70 17.94 -15.36 0.26
N LEU A 71 18.71 -14.83 1.20
CA LEU A 71 18.26 -14.68 2.58
C LEU A 71 17.17 -13.60 2.70
N ALA A 72 17.28 -12.50 1.95
CA ALA A 72 16.25 -11.47 1.88
C ALA A 72 14.92 -12.04 1.36
N ALA A 73 14.97 -12.82 0.28
CA ALA A 73 13.79 -13.52 -0.25
C ALA A 73 13.17 -14.48 0.77
N LYS A 74 13.99 -15.26 1.49
CA LYS A 74 13.51 -16.14 2.57
C LYS A 74 12.81 -15.36 3.68
N ARG A 75 13.33 -14.18 4.05
CA ARG A 75 12.73 -13.31 5.07
C ARG A 75 11.43 -12.68 4.55
N LEU A 76 11.42 -12.16 3.33
CA LEU A 76 10.23 -11.63 2.65
C LEU A 76 9.03 -12.59 2.72
N PHE A 77 9.28 -13.90 2.60
CA PHE A 77 8.24 -14.93 2.62
C PHE A 77 7.74 -15.32 4.02
N SER A 78 8.27 -14.68 5.06
CA SER A 78 7.90 -14.96 6.46
C SER A 78 7.43 -13.68 7.14
N ARG A 79 6.52 -13.82 8.11
CA ARG A 79 6.03 -12.67 8.88
C ARG A 79 7.17 -12.12 9.71
N GLN A 80 7.43 -10.83 9.54
CA GLN A 80 8.47 -10.09 10.24
C GLN A 80 7.95 -9.50 11.54
N ASP A 81 6.71 -9.03 11.60
CA ASP A 81 6.16 -8.41 12.81
C ASP A 81 4.70 -8.79 13.08
N ARG A 82 4.27 -8.68 14.34
CA ARG A 82 2.85 -8.85 14.71
C ARG A 82 2.00 -7.66 14.28
N ASN A 83 2.57 -6.45 14.27
CA ASN A 83 1.90 -5.28 13.73
C ASN A 83 1.90 -5.35 12.19
N PRO A 84 0.73 -5.41 11.51
CA PRO A 84 0.65 -5.50 10.05
C PRO A 84 1.35 -4.34 9.33
N GLN A 85 1.31 -3.14 9.90
CA GLN A 85 1.96 -1.95 9.34
C GLN A 85 3.48 -2.10 9.29
N VAL A 86 4.08 -2.55 10.40
CA VAL A 86 5.52 -2.81 10.49
C VAL A 86 5.90 -3.99 9.60
N ASP A 87 5.08 -5.04 9.58
CA ASP A 87 5.32 -6.20 8.71
C ASP A 87 5.31 -5.82 7.22
N ALA A 88 4.33 -5.02 6.80
CA ALA A 88 4.22 -4.50 5.44
C ALA A 88 5.43 -3.65 5.06
N TYR A 89 5.83 -2.72 5.93
CA TYR A 89 6.99 -1.86 5.70
C TYR A 89 8.28 -2.67 5.54
N VAL A 90 8.60 -3.55 6.48
CA VAL A 90 9.83 -4.36 6.44
C VAL A 90 9.85 -5.23 5.18
N ARG A 91 8.75 -5.92 4.88
CA ARG A 91 8.67 -6.78 3.68
C ARG A 91 8.75 -5.97 2.38
N TRP A 92 8.13 -4.81 2.33
CA TRP A 92 8.25 -3.93 1.17
C TRP A 92 9.70 -3.48 0.96
N GLN A 93 10.41 -3.04 2.00
CA GLN A 93 11.82 -2.69 1.91
C GLN A 93 12.68 -3.86 1.43
N LEU A 94 12.41 -5.08 1.92
CA LEU A 94 13.10 -6.29 1.46
C LEU A 94 12.93 -6.58 -0.04
N THR A 95 11.91 -6.03 -0.71
CA THR A 95 11.73 -6.23 -2.17
C THR A 95 12.82 -5.60 -3.02
N ALA A 96 13.58 -4.62 -2.51
CA ALA A 96 14.71 -4.02 -3.24
C ALA A 96 15.88 -4.98 -3.45
N VAL A 97 16.13 -5.85 -2.47
CA VAL A 97 17.32 -6.71 -2.43
C VAL A 97 16.98 -8.19 -2.53
N ALA A 98 15.70 -8.55 -2.44
CA ALA A 98 15.28 -9.93 -2.58
C ALA A 98 15.38 -10.38 -4.04
N GLU A 99 16.18 -11.42 -4.26
CA GLU A 99 16.15 -12.21 -5.49
C GLU A 99 15.42 -13.51 -5.18
N PRO A 100 14.07 -13.54 -5.32
CA PRO A 100 13.36 -14.79 -5.15
C PRO A 100 13.77 -15.73 -6.28
N ASP A 101 14.43 -16.84 -5.94
CA ASP A 101 14.41 -18.03 -6.80
C ASP A 101 12.96 -18.27 -7.23
N GLU A 102 12.74 -18.75 -8.47
CA GLU A 102 11.42 -19.01 -9.05
C GLU A 102 10.40 -19.37 -7.95
N LEU A 103 9.49 -18.43 -7.68
CA LEU A 103 8.48 -18.59 -6.64
C LEU A 103 7.63 -19.79 -7.01
N GLY A 104 7.99 -20.99 -6.54
CA GLY A 104 7.21 -22.18 -6.81
C GLY A 104 5.77 -21.96 -6.38
N GLY A 105 4.80 -22.46 -7.15
CA GLY A 105 3.39 -22.09 -6.99
C GLY A 105 2.86 -22.22 -5.55
N SER A 106 3.28 -23.25 -4.79
CA SER A 106 2.88 -23.44 -3.40
C SER A 106 3.45 -22.40 -2.42
N ARG A 107 4.65 -21.87 -2.69
CA ARG A 107 5.25 -20.79 -1.90
C ARG A 107 4.55 -19.47 -2.19
N PHE A 108 4.25 -19.21 -3.46
CA PHE A 108 3.47 -18.04 -3.87
C PHE A 108 2.09 -18.00 -3.19
N ASP A 109 1.33 -19.09 -3.25
CA ASP A 109 -0.01 -19.14 -2.65
C ASP A 109 0.02 -18.97 -1.13
N ARG A 110 1.08 -19.46 -0.49
CA ARG A 110 1.28 -19.25 0.95
C ARG A 110 1.59 -17.80 1.26
N LEU A 111 2.47 -17.17 0.48
CA LEU A 111 2.80 -15.75 0.63
C LEU A 111 1.57 -14.88 0.44
N LEU A 112 0.77 -15.13 -0.60
CA LEU A 112 -0.47 -14.42 -0.88
C LEU A 112 -1.44 -14.46 0.31
N LYS A 113 -1.58 -15.62 0.96
CA LYS A 113 -2.41 -15.80 2.15
C LYS A 113 -1.84 -15.18 3.44
N GLN A 114 -0.57 -14.78 3.42
CA GLN A 114 0.15 -14.25 4.57
C GLN A 114 0.52 -12.77 4.39
N LEU A 115 -0.03 -12.12 3.37
CA LEU A 115 0.13 -10.68 3.20
C LEU A 115 -0.46 -9.95 4.41
N PRO A 116 0.22 -8.88 4.88
CA PRO A 116 -0.32 -8.07 5.96
C PRO A 116 -1.58 -7.34 5.51
N ASP A 117 -2.55 -7.25 6.42
CA ASP A 117 -3.75 -6.46 6.23
C ASP A 117 -3.38 -4.98 6.00
N LEU A 118 -4.13 -4.30 5.14
CA LEU A 118 -4.00 -2.85 4.99
C LEU A 118 -4.55 -2.15 6.24
N PRO A 119 -3.99 -1.00 6.62
CA PRO A 119 -4.55 -0.21 7.72
C PRO A 119 -6.00 0.18 7.39
N GLU A 120 -6.90 0.01 8.35
CA GLU A 120 -8.31 0.39 8.16
C GLU A 120 -8.46 1.90 7.95
N ASN A 121 -9.35 2.28 7.03
CA ASN A 121 -9.74 3.66 6.79
C ASN A 121 -10.65 4.16 7.93
N PRO A 122 -10.23 5.15 8.73
CA PRO A 122 -11.06 5.74 9.78
C PRO A 122 -12.40 6.30 9.27
N LEU A 123 -12.44 6.78 8.01
CA LEU A 123 -13.66 7.27 7.35
C LEU A 123 -14.64 6.16 6.96
N ALA A 124 -14.20 4.89 7.01
CA ALA A 124 -15.00 3.70 6.76
C ALA A 124 -15.41 2.97 8.04
N GLU A 125 -15.07 3.50 9.22
CA GLU A 125 -15.49 2.92 10.49
C GLU A 125 -17.01 3.10 10.65
N SER A 126 -17.74 2.01 10.91
CA SER A 126 -19.20 2.03 11.01
C SER A 126 -19.74 3.06 12.03
N ARG A 127 -19.00 3.31 13.11
CA ARG A 127 -19.35 4.32 14.12
C ARG A 127 -19.18 5.74 13.56
N THR A 128 -18.08 5.98 12.87
CA THR A 128 -17.78 7.24 12.19
C THR A 128 -18.83 7.56 11.14
N VAL A 129 -19.12 6.63 10.23
CA VAL A 129 -20.14 6.79 9.18
C VAL A 129 -21.49 7.14 9.79
N ARG A 130 -21.98 6.32 10.73
CA ARG A 130 -23.28 6.55 11.39
C ARG A 130 -23.33 7.87 12.13
N ARG A 131 -22.24 8.28 12.79
CA ARG A 131 -22.17 9.56 13.52
C ARG A 131 -22.45 10.72 12.57
N PHE A 132 -21.78 10.76 11.42
CA PHE A 132 -21.92 11.87 10.48
C PHE A 132 -23.22 11.81 9.67
N GLU A 133 -23.73 10.61 9.35
CA GLU A 133 -25.08 10.46 8.78
C GLU A 133 -26.15 10.98 9.74
N ASN A 134 -26.03 10.70 11.04
CA ASN A 134 -26.98 11.20 12.04
C ASN A 134 -26.94 12.73 12.16
N GLU A 135 -25.75 13.34 12.09
CA GLU A 135 -25.64 14.80 12.15
C GLU A 135 -26.19 15.45 10.88
N MET A 136 -25.94 14.87 9.70
CA MET A 136 -26.50 15.32 8.43
C MET A 136 -28.04 15.28 8.41
N ASN A 137 -28.64 14.24 9.00
CA ASN A 137 -30.09 14.07 9.05
C ASN A 137 -30.77 14.84 10.19
N ARG A 138 -30.02 15.64 10.94
CA ARG A 138 -30.56 16.41 12.06
C ARG A 138 -31.47 17.52 11.54
N SER A 139 -32.73 17.56 12.00
CA SER A 139 -33.73 18.49 11.44
C SER A 139 -33.45 19.97 11.73
N ARG A 140 -32.70 20.28 12.80
CA ARG A 140 -32.32 21.64 13.23
C ARG A 140 -30.97 21.62 13.96
N PRO A 141 -29.84 21.45 13.25
CA PRO A 141 -28.54 21.57 13.88
C PRO A 141 -28.32 23.04 14.29
N SER A 142 -27.73 23.27 15.45
CA SER A 142 -27.22 24.60 15.79
C SER A 142 -25.95 24.86 14.98
N GLU A 143 -25.60 26.13 14.80
CA GLU A 143 -24.33 26.51 14.16
C GLU A 143 -23.13 25.87 14.87
N GLN A 144 -23.19 25.75 16.20
CA GLN A 144 -22.15 25.08 16.98
C GLN A 144 -22.05 23.59 16.65
N ASN A 145 -23.18 22.89 16.50
CA ASN A 145 -23.16 21.46 16.14
C ASN A 145 -22.54 21.24 14.76
N VAL A 146 -22.88 22.11 13.79
CA VAL A 146 -22.28 22.08 12.44
C VAL A 146 -20.77 22.28 12.52
N LYS A 147 -20.30 23.26 13.29
CA LYS A 147 -18.87 23.53 13.49
C LYS A 147 -18.16 22.36 14.17
N ASP A 148 -18.75 21.77 15.20
CA ASP A 148 -18.17 20.64 15.94
C ASP A 148 -18.09 19.39 15.06
N ALA A 149 -19.10 19.12 14.24
CA ALA A 149 -19.10 18.02 13.29
C ALA A 149 -18.04 18.21 12.20
N ALA A 150 -17.94 19.40 11.63
CA ALA A 150 -16.91 19.73 10.64
C ALA A 150 -15.49 19.59 11.23
N ALA A 151 -15.28 20.06 12.47
CA ALA A 151 -14.00 19.91 13.16
C ALA A 151 -13.66 18.44 13.42
N ALA A 152 -14.62 17.64 13.90
CA ALA A 152 -14.43 16.22 14.13
C ALA A 152 -14.11 15.46 12.82
N LEU A 153 -14.80 15.78 11.73
CA LEU A 153 -14.53 15.15 10.44
C LEU A 153 -13.14 15.51 9.93
N LYS A 154 -12.72 16.78 10.09
CA LYS A 154 -11.37 17.22 9.71
C LYS A 154 -10.28 16.43 10.46
N THR A 155 -10.47 16.17 11.75
CA THR A 155 -9.53 15.34 12.53
C THR A 155 -9.45 13.92 11.96
N ILE A 156 -10.59 13.30 11.67
CA ILE A 156 -10.65 11.95 11.11
C ILE A 156 -10.07 11.90 9.70
N GLN A 157 -10.25 12.95 8.89
CA GLN A 157 -9.64 13.07 7.57
C GLN A 157 -8.10 13.16 7.67
N THR A 158 -7.56 13.87 8.66
CA THR A 158 -6.12 13.88 8.92
C THR A 158 -5.61 12.49 9.28
N GLU A 159 -6.28 11.81 10.22
CA GLU A 159 -5.94 10.44 10.59
C GLU A 159 -6.02 9.48 9.39
N ALA A 160 -7.05 9.62 8.55
CA ALA A 160 -7.19 8.82 7.34
C ALA A 160 -6.03 9.04 6.37
N ARG A 161 -5.53 10.27 6.20
CA ARG A 161 -4.35 10.54 5.35
C ARG A 161 -3.09 9.87 5.90
N GLU A 162 -2.89 9.89 7.21
CA GLU A 162 -1.77 9.20 7.86
C GLU A 162 -1.88 7.68 7.65
N LYS A 163 -3.07 7.11 7.85
CA LYS A 163 -3.33 5.68 7.58
C LYS A 163 -3.16 5.32 6.11
N GLU A 164 -3.55 6.21 5.19
CA GLU A 164 -3.38 6.03 3.75
C GLU A 164 -1.91 6.00 3.36
N ALA A 165 -1.07 6.88 3.93
CA ALA A 165 0.37 6.82 3.73
C ALA A 165 0.94 5.45 4.16
N TRP A 166 0.47 4.93 5.29
CA TRP A 166 0.85 3.59 5.77
C TRP A 166 0.23 2.43 4.99
N ALA A 167 -0.76 2.66 4.13
CA ALA A 167 -1.25 1.65 3.20
C ALA A 167 -0.27 1.43 2.04
N HIS A 168 0.58 2.42 1.72
CA HIS A 168 1.50 2.35 0.59
C HIS A 168 2.41 1.11 0.61
N PRO A 169 3.15 0.78 1.70
CA PRO A 169 3.98 -0.42 1.73
C PRO A 169 3.21 -1.71 1.43
N GLY A 170 2.00 -1.84 1.98
CA GLY A 170 1.14 -3.01 1.77
C GLY A 170 0.60 -3.12 0.34
N ARG A 171 0.33 -1.98 -0.31
CA ARG A 171 -0.06 -1.89 -1.73
C ARG A 171 1.12 -2.22 -2.66
N SER A 172 2.28 -1.64 -2.39
CA SER A 172 3.50 -1.86 -3.15
C SER A 172 3.97 -3.31 -3.08
N LEU A 173 3.90 -3.94 -1.90
CA LEU A 173 4.20 -5.37 -1.74
C LEU A 173 3.26 -6.26 -2.57
N ARG A 174 1.96 -5.94 -2.63
CA ARG A 174 0.99 -6.64 -3.47
C ARG A 174 1.29 -6.47 -4.95
N TYR A 175 1.63 -5.26 -5.38
CA TYR A 175 2.00 -4.99 -6.77
C TYR A 175 3.27 -5.73 -7.18
N TRP A 176 4.29 -5.75 -6.31
CA TRP A 176 5.48 -6.57 -6.50
C TRP A 176 5.11 -8.05 -6.64
N LEU A 177 4.25 -8.57 -5.76
CA LEU A 177 3.83 -9.97 -5.82
C LEU A 177 3.12 -10.33 -7.14
N MET A 178 2.30 -9.43 -7.70
CA MET A 178 1.69 -9.63 -9.01
C MET A 178 2.73 -9.76 -10.14
N GLN A 179 3.86 -9.06 -10.03
CA GLN A 179 4.95 -9.14 -11.02
C GLN A 179 5.76 -10.43 -10.88
N GLN A 180 5.88 -10.95 -9.66
CA GLN A 180 6.62 -12.18 -9.35
C GLN A 180 5.77 -13.45 -9.45
N ALA A 181 4.53 -13.35 -9.92
CA ALA A 181 3.64 -14.49 -10.03
C ALA A 181 4.17 -15.50 -11.07
N PRO A 182 4.34 -16.78 -10.70
CA PRO A 182 4.94 -17.78 -11.59
C PRO A 182 3.95 -18.29 -12.66
N THR A 183 2.65 -18.05 -12.47
CA THR A 183 1.59 -18.40 -13.42
C THR A 183 0.58 -17.27 -13.56
N ASP A 184 -0.10 -17.24 -14.70
CA ASP A 184 -1.13 -16.23 -14.99
C ASP A 184 -2.34 -16.31 -14.05
N GLN A 185 -2.71 -17.53 -13.65
CA GLN A 185 -3.75 -17.76 -12.66
C GLN A 185 -3.38 -17.13 -11.32
N GLN A 186 -2.12 -17.26 -10.89
CA GLN A 186 -1.63 -16.69 -9.64
C GLN A 186 -1.48 -15.18 -9.72
N ARG A 187 -1.12 -14.65 -10.89
CA ARG A 187 -1.13 -13.21 -11.16
C ARG A 187 -2.54 -12.62 -11.00
N LEU A 188 -3.56 -13.30 -11.52
CA LEU A 188 -4.96 -12.91 -11.31
C LEU A 188 -5.40 -13.04 -9.86
N ALA A 189 -5.02 -14.12 -9.16
CA ALA A 189 -5.34 -14.31 -7.75
C ALA A 189 -4.74 -13.18 -6.89
N ALA A 190 -3.50 -12.76 -7.16
CA ALA A 190 -2.88 -11.62 -6.49
C ALA A 190 -3.57 -10.29 -6.79
N ALA A 191 -4.01 -10.08 -8.04
CA ALA A 191 -4.76 -8.90 -8.40
C ALA A 191 -6.12 -8.82 -7.69
N LEU A 192 -6.84 -9.94 -7.58
CA LEU A 192 -8.10 -10.02 -6.83
C LEU A 192 -7.89 -9.87 -5.32
N GLU A 193 -6.80 -10.39 -4.76
CA GLU A 193 -6.44 -10.19 -3.35
C GLU A 193 -6.22 -8.71 -3.05
N ALA A 194 -5.55 -7.97 -3.93
CA ALA A 194 -5.36 -6.54 -3.74
C ALA A 194 -6.70 -5.78 -3.70
N VAL A 195 -7.62 -6.09 -4.60
CA VAL A 195 -8.98 -5.53 -4.58
C VAL A 195 -9.70 -5.89 -3.28
N GLU A 196 -9.62 -7.15 -2.86
CA GLU A 196 -10.24 -7.61 -1.61
C GLU A 196 -9.71 -6.83 -0.40
N SER A 197 -8.39 -6.64 -0.33
CA SER A 197 -7.73 -5.92 0.77
C SER A 197 -8.15 -4.45 0.86
N GLU A 198 -8.30 -3.75 -0.27
CA GLU A 198 -8.83 -2.39 -0.29
C GLU A 198 -10.29 -2.34 0.20
N ILE A 199 -11.15 -3.28 -0.25
CA ILE A 199 -12.54 -3.37 0.22
C ILE A 199 -12.59 -3.62 1.72
N GLN A 200 -11.80 -4.57 2.22
CA GLN A 200 -11.78 -4.92 3.63
C GLN A 200 -11.30 -3.76 4.50
N ALA A 201 -10.30 -3.01 4.06
CA ALA A 201 -9.80 -1.84 4.76
C ALA A 201 -10.72 -0.60 4.59
N GLY A 202 -11.64 -0.61 3.63
CA GLY A 202 -12.57 0.50 3.37
C GLY A 202 -11.93 1.66 2.59
N TRP A 203 -10.95 1.35 1.74
CA TRP A 203 -10.32 2.30 0.82
C TRP A 203 -10.96 2.23 -0.56
N ALA A 204 -10.77 3.28 -1.36
CA ALA A 204 -11.21 3.28 -2.75
C ALA A 204 -10.52 2.15 -3.53
N VAL A 205 -11.29 1.44 -4.36
CA VAL A 205 -10.81 0.24 -5.08
C VAL A 205 -10.38 0.52 -6.52
N ASP A 206 -10.54 1.76 -7.00
CA ASP A 206 -10.43 2.11 -8.42
C ASP A 206 -9.10 1.68 -9.05
N ASP A 207 -7.99 1.94 -8.36
CA ASP A 207 -6.66 1.60 -8.89
C ASP A 207 -6.39 0.09 -8.87
N ALA A 208 -6.89 -0.62 -7.86
CA ALA A 208 -6.83 -2.09 -7.82
C ALA A 208 -7.69 -2.70 -8.95
N VAL A 209 -8.90 -2.17 -9.19
CA VAL A 209 -9.78 -2.58 -10.29
C VAL A 209 -9.14 -2.33 -11.66
N ARG A 210 -8.51 -1.17 -11.87
CA ARG A 210 -7.77 -0.85 -13.10
C ARG A 210 -6.60 -1.81 -13.34
N ASN A 211 -5.93 -2.24 -12.27
CA ASN A 211 -4.88 -3.25 -12.38
C ASN A 211 -5.44 -4.61 -12.82
N VAL A 212 -6.59 -5.03 -12.29
CA VAL A 212 -7.27 -6.25 -12.77
C VAL A 212 -7.67 -6.09 -14.23
N ASP A 213 -8.25 -4.95 -14.65
CA ASP A 213 -8.59 -4.69 -16.05
C ASP A 213 -7.37 -4.86 -16.97
N ARG A 214 -6.25 -4.23 -16.60
CA ARG A 214 -5.00 -4.30 -17.36
C ARG A 214 -4.50 -5.74 -17.48
N ILE A 215 -4.43 -6.48 -16.36
CA ILE A 215 -3.99 -7.88 -16.36
C ILE A 215 -4.93 -8.72 -17.21
N CYS A 216 -6.25 -8.60 -17.05
CA CYS A 216 -7.21 -9.33 -17.87
C CYS A 216 -7.05 -9.06 -19.37
N GLY A 217 -6.83 -7.80 -19.75
CA GLY A 217 -6.60 -7.42 -21.15
C GLY A 217 -5.29 -7.98 -21.72
N GLU A 218 -4.21 -7.96 -20.93
CA GLU A 218 -2.92 -8.55 -21.30
C GLU A 218 -3.04 -10.07 -21.51
N LEU A 219 -3.65 -10.78 -20.55
CA LEU A 219 -3.79 -12.23 -20.57
C LEU A 219 -4.73 -12.71 -21.69
N GLY A 220 -5.85 -12.01 -21.90
CA GLY A 220 -6.79 -12.35 -22.97
C GLY A 220 -6.19 -12.17 -24.37
N SER A 221 -5.33 -11.16 -24.55
CA SER A 221 -4.69 -10.89 -25.85
C SER A 221 -3.72 -12.01 -26.29
N ARG A 222 -3.22 -12.82 -25.35
CA ARG A 222 -2.35 -13.98 -25.62
C ARG A 222 -3.03 -15.33 -25.42
N SER A 223 -4.32 -15.34 -25.08
CA SER A 223 -5.12 -16.54 -24.83
C SER A 223 -4.47 -17.51 -23.84
N SER A 224 -3.89 -16.99 -22.76
CA SER A 224 -3.05 -17.80 -21.86
C SER A 224 -3.80 -18.60 -20.80
N LEU A 225 -5.13 -18.46 -20.71
CA LEU A 225 -5.95 -19.16 -19.75
C LEU A 225 -6.93 -20.12 -20.43
N ASP A 226 -7.11 -21.29 -19.84
CA ASP A 226 -8.16 -22.23 -20.23
C ASP A 226 -9.52 -21.89 -19.61
N GLU A 227 -10.58 -22.57 -20.05
CA GLU A 227 -11.95 -22.34 -19.57
C GLU A 227 -12.10 -22.61 -18.07
N LYS A 228 -11.35 -23.58 -17.53
CA LYS A 228 -11.40 -23.93 -16.11
C LYS A 228 -10.80 -22.83 -15.25
N GLN A 229 -9.69 -22.25 -15.69
CA GLN A 229 -9.03 -21.11 -15.05
C GLN A 229 -9.89 -19.85 -15.12
N MET A 230 -10.54 -19.60 -16.25
CA MET A 230 -11.49 -18.48 -16.39
C MET A 230 -12.71 -18.65 -15.46
N GLU A 231 -13.24 -19.86 -15.33
CA GLU A 231 -14.36 -20.14 -14.42
C GLU A 231 -13.95 -20.03 -12.94
N GLU A 232 -12.71 -20.40 -12.59
CA GLU A 232 -12.19 -20.19 -11.24
C GLU A 232 -12.04 -18.69 -10.92
N PHE A 233 -11.46 -17.92 -11.85
CA PHE A 233 -11.39 -16.47 -11.75
C PHE A 233 -12.78 -15.84 -11.57
N ARG A 234 -13.76 -16.26 -12.39
CA ARG A 234 -15.15 -15.80 -12.28
C ARG A 234 -15.71 -16.01 -10.88
N LYS A 235 -15.53 -17.20 -10.31
CA LYS A 235 -16.02 -17.54 -8.96
C LYS A 235 -15.38 -16.66 -7.89
N GLN A 236 -14.08 -16.39 -8.00
CA GLN A 236 -13.37 -15.52 -7.06
C GLN A 236 -13.84 -14.07 -7.19
N ALA A 237 -13.85 -13.52 -8.41
CA ALA A 237 -14.30 -12.15 -8.67
C ALA A 237 -15.76 -11.91 -8.25
N SER A 238 -16.66 -12.86 -8.52
CA SER A 238 -18.08 -12.76 -8.14
C SER A 238 -18.29 -12.79 -6.62
N ARG A 239 -17.36 -13.34 -5.85
CA ARG A 239 -17.41 -13.27 -4.37
C ARG A 239 -17.03 -11.89 -3.86
N LEU A 240 -16.13 -11.17 -4.57
CA LEU A 240 -15.78 -9.79 -4.23
C LEU A 240 -16.95 -8.84 -4.44
N GLY A 241 -17.77 -9.07 -5.47
CA GLY A 241 -18.96 -8.25 -5.71
C GLY A 241 -20.05 -8.34 -4.64
N LYS A 242 -19.90 -9.26 -3.67
CA LYS A 242 -20.77 -9.36 -2.48
C LYS A 242 -20.21 -8.63 -1.27
N LYS A 243 -19.00 -8.07 -1.39
CA LYS A 243 -18.33 -7.32 -0.33
C LYS A 243 -18.47 -5.83 -0.65
N GLU A 244 -18.82 -5.07 0.37
CA GLU A 244 -18.86 -3.62 0.31
C GLU A 244 -18.45 -3.04 1.66
N ARG A 245 -17.76 -1.91 1.63
CA ARG A 245 -17.61 -1.03 2.80
C ARG A 245 -18.01 0.37 2.41
N ILE A 246 -18.79 1.00 3.28
CA ILE A 246 -19.20 2.39 3.15
C ILE A 246 -18.11 3.27 3.75
N PHE A 247 -17.78 4.38 3.10
CA PHE A 247 -16.86 5.37 3.65
C PHE A 247 -17.26 6.79 3.29
N ILE A 248 -16.85 7.74 4.12
CA ILE A 248 -17.06 9.17 3.86
C ILE A 248 -15.96 9.66 2.91
N GLN A 249 -16.36 10.17 1.75
CA GLN A 249 -15.46 10.70 0.74
C GLN A 249 -15.19 12.20 0.93
N GLY A 250 -16.19 12.93 1.42
CA GLY A 250 -16.13 14.38 1.53
C GLY A 250 -17.23 14.94 2.40
N SER A 251 -17.21 16.27 2.54
CA SER A 251 -18.27 17.00 3.23
C SER A 251 -18.41 18.41 2.67
N TRP A 252 -19.63 18.93 2.75
CA TRP A 252 -19.95 20.33 2.48
C TRP A 252 -20.65 20.92 3.69
N ASN A 253 -20.28 22.15 4.02
CA ASN A 253 -20.88 22.90 5.12
C ASN A 253 -21.32 24.28 4.66
N ASP A 254 -22.50 24.67 5.14
CA ASP A 254 -22.93 26.07 5.20
C ASP A 254 -23.37 26.38 6.64
N GLU A 255 -23.73 27.63 6.94
CA GLU A 255 -24.09 28.06 8.31
C GLU A 255 -25.25 27.27 8.94
N ARG A 256 -26.06 26.56 8.14
CA ARG A 256 -27.28 25.87 8.57
C ARG A 256 -27.31 24.39 8.20
N SER A 257 -26.33 23.89 7.48
CA SER A 257 -26.29 22.52 6.99
C SER A 257 -24.89 21.93 7.06
N PHE A 258 -24.83 20.66 7.45
CA PHE A 258 -23.66 19.82 7.37
C PHE A 258 -24.05 18.59 6.58
N THR A 259 -23.36 18.31 5.50
CA THR A 259 -23.65 17.15 4.65
C THR A 259 -22.36 16.41 4.38
N VAL A 260 -22.44 15.09 4.34
CA VAL A 260 -21.33 14.21 3.98
C VAL A 260 -21.60 13.53 2.65
N GLU A 261 -20.57 13.43 1.83
CA GLU A 261 -20.55 12.57 0.67
C GLU A 261 -20.11 11.18 1.10
N VAL A 262 -20.93 10.18 0.78
CA VAL A 262 -20.68 8.79 1.13
C VAL A 262 -20.47 8.00 -0.15
N SER A 263 -19.46 7.13 -0.14
CA SER A 263 -19.11 6.24 -1.24
C SER A 263 -18.93 4.80 -0.75
N TYR A 264 -18.71 3.89 -1.70
CA TYR A 264 -18.64 2.45 -1.46
C TYR A 264 -17.35 1.87 -2.04
N SER A 265 -16.57 1.22 -1.18
CA SER A 265 -15.49 0.32 -1.58
C SER A 265 -16.11 -1.02 -1.98
N THR A 266 -16.35 -1.21 -3.28
CA THR A 266 -16.98 -2.44 -3.78
C THR A 266 -16.60 -2.72 -5.23
N VAL A 267 -16.67 -3.99 -5.63
CA VAL A 267 -16.62 -4.42 -7.04
C VAL A 267 -18.05 -4.59 -7.51
N ARG A 268 -18.42 -4.04 -8.66
CA ARG A 268 -19.78 -4.22 -9.19
C ARG A 268 -19.84 -5.40 -10.17
N ASP A 269 -21.04 -5.91 -10.42
CA ASP A 269 -21.26 -6.97 -11.42
C ASP A 269 -20.78 -6.57 -12.83
N TYR A 270 -20.84 -5.27 -13.13
CA TYR A 270 -20.34 -4.76 -14.40
C TYR A 270 -18.81 -4.92 -14.52
N ASP A 271 -18.05 -4.76 -13.43
CA ASP A 271 -16.59 -4.92 -13.43
C ASP A 271 -16.23 -6.38 -13.68
N VAL A 272 -16.89 -7.32 -12.98
CA VAL A 272 -16.69 -8.76 -13.18
C VAL A 272 -17.00 -9.16 -14.62
N THR A 273 -18.12 -8.68 -15.16
CA THR A 273 -18.50 -8.94 -16.55
C THR A 273 -17.48 -8.36 -17.53
N ARG A 274 -16.93 -7.17 -17.25
CA ARG A 274 -15.87 -6.54 -18.05
C ARG A 274 -14.59 -7.38 -18.02
N TRP A 275 -14.14 -7.83 -16.86
CA TRP A 275 -12.94 -8.68 -16.72
C TRP A 275 -13.07 -9.98 -17.51
N LEU A 276 -14.21 -10.66 -17.45
CA LEU A 276 -14.44 -11.88 -18.22
C LEU A 276 -14.42 -11.64 -19.74
N LYS A 277 -14.96 -10.50 -20.20
CA LYS A 277 -14.86 -10.11 -21.62
C LYS A 277 -13.40 -9.85 -22.01
N LEU A 278 -12.64 -9.15 -21.18
CA LEU A 278 -11.22 -8.88 -21.42
C LEU A 278 -10.40 -10.17 -21.47
N LEU A 279 -10.62 -11.12 -20.56
CA LEU A 279 -9.94 -12.42 -20.58
C LEU A 279 -10.28 -13.24 -21.83
N LYS A 280 -11.51 -13.14 -22.32
CA LYS A 280 -11.97 -13.93 -23.48
C LYS A 280 -11.53 -13.34 -24.82
N TYR A 281 -11.51 -12.01 -24.94
CA TYR A 281 -11.35 -11.33 -26.24
C TYR A 281 -10.11 -10.42 -26.29
N GLY A 282 -9.39 -10.24 -25.18
CA GLY A 282 -8.28 -9.28 -25.09
C GLY A 282 -8.74 -7.82 -25.23
N ASN A 283 -7.78 -6.93 -25.48
CA ASN A 283 -8.03 -5.48 -25.67
C ASN A 283 -8.54 -5.12 -27.08
N THR A 284 -9.12 -6.08 -27.82
CA THR A 284 -9.54 -5.90 -29.22
C THR A 284 -10.81 -5.05 -29.39
N MET A 285 -11.45 -4.62 -28.30
CA MET A 285 -12.59 -3.69 -28.32
C MET A 285 -12.16 -2.22 -28.15
N ARG A 286 -11.24 -1.75 -28.99
CA ARG A 286 -11.04 -0.32 -29.25
C ARG A 286 -11.51 0.03 -30.65
#